data_AF-A0AAU9Q667-F1
#
_entry.id   AF-A0AAU9Q667-F1
#
_cell.length_a   1.000
_cell.length_b   1.000
_cell.length_c   1.000
_cell.angle_alpha   90.00
_cell.angle_beta   90.00
_cell.angle_gamma   90.00
#
_symmetry.space_group_name_H-M   'P 1'
#
loop_
_entity.id
_entity.type
_entity.pdbx_description
1 polymer ?
#
loop_
_entity_poly.entity_id
_entity_poly.type
_entity_poly.pdbx_seq_one_letter_code
_entity_poly.pdbx_strand_id
1 'polypeptide(L)'
;MGAFNQSNRCTKNVHENPVLLLGFDYPNLSPFFENGTVHEMRVKDYDAAYRVLQRTPGDTAFVEMESRVVYNIKRLELPMRDFQIQSFSSVIPDYSIYLSFSPEMNPKVQSFINKRLAELKSSGQIDNIIKKYI
;
A
#
# COMPACT_ATOMS: atom_id res chain seq x y z
N MET A 1 5.87 -5.08 19.41
CA MET A 1 6.17 -4.71 18.01
C MET A 1 4.83 -4.67 17.28
N GLY A 2 4.21 -3.49 17.11
CA GLY A 2 2.95 -3.37 16.39
C GLY A 2 3.24 -3.20 14.91
N ALA A 3 2.88 -4.21 14.11
CA ALA A 3 3.00 -4.25 12.66
C ALA A 3 1.90 -3.38 12.01
N PHE A 4 2.24 -2.65 10.97
CA PHE A 4 1.26 -2.08 10.04
C PHE A 4 1.23 -3.01 8.84
N ASN A 5 0.08 -3.65 8.64
CA ASN A 5 -0.14 -4.73 7.69
C ASN A 5 -0.91 -4.17 6.49
N GLN A 6 -0.38 -4.25 5.26
CA GLN A 6 -0.91 -3.44 4.14
C GLN A 6 -0.71 -4.04 2.75
N SER A 7 -1.31 -5.18 2.47
CA SER A 7 -1.51 -5.70 1.12
C SER A 7 -3.01 -5.65 0.82
N ASN A 8 -3.43 -4.63 0.08
CA ASN A 8 -4.84 -4.43 -0.20
C ASN A 8 -5.10 -4.39 -1.70
N ARG A 9 -6.36 -4.60 -2.01
CA ARG A 9 -6.93 -4.39 -3.33
C ARG A 9 -7.98 -3.30 -3.20
N CYS A 10 -7.91 -2.30 -4.06
CA CYS A 10 -8.90 -1.25 -4.18
C CYS A 10 -9.76 -1.51 -5.41
N THR A 11 -11.06 -1.68 -5.21
CA THR A 11 -12.01 -2.07 -6.25
C THR A 11 -13.18 -1.12 -6.31
N LYS A 12 -13.96 -1.26 -7.39
CA LYS A 12 -15.30 -0.69 -7.44
C LYS A 12 -16.39 -1.77 -7.41
N ASN A 13 -16.14 -3.04 -7.84
CA ASN A 13 -16.99 -4.24 -7.61
C ASN A 13 -16.14 -5.57 -7.61
N VAL A 14 -16.65 -6.75 -8.04
CA VAL A 14 -15.97 -8.08 -7.89
C VAL A 14 -15.86 -8.85 -9.23
N HIS A 15 -14.66 -9.38 -9.52
CA HIS A 15 -14.12 -10.09 -10.72
C HIS A 15 -13.19 -9.23 -11.58
N GLU A 16 -11.90 -9.16 -11.24
CA GLU A 16 -11.11 -8.00 -11.68
C GLU A 16 -9.66 -8.29 -12.08
N ASN A 17 -9.30 -7.74 -13.24
CA ASN A 17 -7.93 -7.65 -13.76
C ASN A 17 -7.10 -6.70 -12.88
N PRO A 18 -5.92 -7.12 -12.40
CA PRO A 18 -5.10 -6.28 -11.54
C PRO A 18 -4.50 -5.11 -12.32
N VAL A 19 -4.67 -3.92 -11.77
CA VAL A 19 -3.95 -2.70 -12.13
C VAL A 19 -2.77 -2.59 -11.18
N LEU A 20 -1.57 -2.45 -11.72
CA LEU A 20 -0.32 -2.30 -10.98
C LEU A 20 0.41 -1.04 -11.44
N LEU A 21 1.24 -0.48 -10.56
CA LEU A 21 2.15 0.59 -10.98
C LEU A 21 3.24 0.04 -11.89
N LEU A 22 3.60 0.83 -12.90
CA LEU A 22 4.73 0.55 -13.77
C LEU A 22 6.03 0.57 -12.95
N GLY A 23 6.82 -0.50 -13.05
CA GLY A 23 8.08 -0.64 -12.30
C GLY A 23 7.90 -1.13 -10.86
N PHE A 24 6.70 -1.58 -10.49
CA PHE A 24 6.46 -2.22 -9.19
C PHE A 24 5.94 -3.64 -9.39
N ASP A 25 6.73 -4.64 -8.98
CA ASP A 25 6.35 -6.05 -9.13
C ASP A 25 6.02 -6.68 -7.79
N TYR A 26 4.97 -7.49 -7.80
CA TYR A 26 4.60 -8.35 -6.69
C TYR A 26 4.96 -9.79 -7.08
N PRO A 27 6.06 -10.36 -6.54
CA PRO A 27 6.47 -11.73 -6.90
C PRO A 27 5.38 -12.77 -6.66
N ASN A 28 4.52 -12.54 -5.67
CA ASN A 28 3.37 -13.38 -5.37
C ASN A 28 2.30 -13.39 -6.47
N LEU A 29 2.28 -12.38 -7.35
CA LEU A 29 1.34 -12.29 -8.47
C LEU A 29 1.89 -12.85 -9.78
N SER A 30 3.21 -12.92 -9.95
CA SER A 30 3.84 -13.42 -11.18
C SER A 30 3.28 -14.77 -11.67
N PRO A 31 3.04 -15.78 -10.79
CA PRO A 31 2.50 -17.07 -11.24
C PRO A 31 1.09 -16.98 -11.85
N PHE A 32 0.31 -15.96 -11.50
CA PHE A 32 -1.04 -15.75 -12.03
C PHE A 32 -1.02 -15.11 -13.43
N PHE A 33 0.07 -14.44 -13.80
CA PHE A 33 0.24 -13.77 -15.09
C PHE A 33 0.91 -14.67 -16.12
N GLU A 34 1.85 -15.51 -15.69
CA GLU A 34 2.67 -16.36 -16.56
C GLU A 34 1.86 -17.39 -17.36
N ASN A 35 0.73 -17.86 -16.82
CA ASN A 35 -0.13 -18.82 -17.52
C ASN A 35 -1.18 -18.15 -18.44
N GLY A 36 -1.18 -16.81 -18.53
CA GLY A 36 -2.09 -16.03 -19.38
C GLY A 36 -3.56 -16.00 -18.92
N THR A 37 -3.88 -16.54 -17.75
CA THR A 37 -5.26 -16.61 -17.23
C THR A 37 -5.71 -15.28 -16.63
N VAL A 38 -4.77 -14.47 -16.13
CA VAL A 38 -5.03 -13.14 -15.58
C VAL A 38 -4.27 -12.11 -16.38
N HIS A 39 -4.99 -11.11 -16.92
CA HIS A 39 -4.38 -9.98 -17.61
C HIS A 39 -4.15 -8.82 -16.65
N GLU A 40 -2.91 -8.39 -16.52
CA GLU A 40 -2.56 -7.19 -15.74
C GLU A 40 -2.54 -5.93 -16.61
N MET A 41 -2.86 -4.79 -15.99
CA MET A 41 -2.67 -3.46 -16.56
C MET A 41 -1.61 -2.69 -15.77
N ARG A 42 -0.64 -2.10 -16.46
CA ARG A 42 0.37 -1.25 -15.84
C ARG A 42 0.06 0.23 -16.07
N VAL A 43 0.03 1.01 -14.99
CA VAL A 43 -0.23 2.46 -15.03
C VAL A 43 0.93 3.25 -14.42
N LYS A 44 1.11 4.50 -14.86
CA LYS A 44 2.29 5.30 -14.47
C LYS A 44 2.22 5.85 -13.06
N ASP A 45 1.02 6.11 -12.55
CA ASP A 45 0.80 6.76 -11.27
C ASP A 45 -0.60 6.44 -10.71
N TYR A 46 -0.86 6.93 -9.49
CA TYR A 46 -2.12 6.73 -8.77
C TYR A 46 -3.32 7.38 -9.47
N ASP A 47 -3.17 8.55 -10.10
CA ASP A 47 -4.29 9.20 -10.81
C ASP A 47 -4.72 8.36 -12.03
N ALA A 48 -3.76 7.85 -12.79
CA ALA A 48 -4.02 6.87 -13.84
C ALA A 48 -4.72 5.60 -13.29
N ALA A 49 -4.27 5.07 -12.15
CA ALA A 49 -4.90 3.91 -11.51
C ALA A 49 -6.38 4.18 -11.18
N TYR A 50 -6.70 5.28 -10.48
CA TYR A 50 -8.07 5.59 -10.10
C TYR A 50 -8.96 5.89 -11.30
N ARG A 51 -8.44 6.55 -12.35
CA ARG A 51 -9.19 6.75 -13.61
C ARG A 51 -9.55 5.43 -14.29
N VAL A 52 -8.67 4.42 -14.23
CA VAL A 52 -8.99 3.08 -14.72
C VAL A 52 -10.13 2.47 -13.90
N LEU A 53 -10.02 2.44 -12.57
CA LEU A 53 -11.08 1.89 -11.69
C LEU A 53 -12.43 2.58 -11.91
N GLN A 54 -12.43 3.89 -12.13
CA GLN A 54 -13.66 4.66 -12.37
C GLN A 54 -14.32 4.32 -13.72
N ARG A 55 -13.51 4.04 -14.74
CA ARG A 55 -13.97 3.76 -16.12
C ARG A 55 -14.35 2.30 -16.35
N THR A 56 -13.82 1.38 -15.55
CA THR A 56 -14.08 -0.06 -15.66
C THR A 56 -14.58 -0.62 -14.31
N PRO A 57 -15.71 -0.11 -13.79
CA PRO A 57 -16.18 -0.47 -12.46
C PRO A 57 -16.56 -1.95 -12.36
N GLY A 58 -15.82 -2.72 -11.57
CA GLY A 58 -16.06 -4.15 -11.40
C GLY A 58 -15.26 -5.07 -12.30
N ASP A 59 -14.47 -4.52 -13.22
CA ASP A 59 -13.60 -5.30 -14.11
C ASP A 59 -12.11 -5.17 -13.75
N THR A 60 -11.74 -4.19 -12.92
CA THR A 60 -10.34 -3.92 -12.55
C THR A 60 -10.16 -3.59 -11.08
N ALA A 61 -9.00 -3.98 -10.57
CA ALA A 61 -8.62 -3.82 -9.17
C ALA A 61 -7.23 -3.26 -9.04
N PHE A 62 -7.06 -2.18 -8.27
CA PHE A 62 -5.73 -1.63 -8.03
C PHE A 62 -5.10 -2.31 -6.82
N VAL A 63 -4.01 -3.05 -7.04
CA VAL A 63 -3.30 -3.76 -5.96
C VAL A 63 -2.22 -2.85 -5.41
N GLU A 64 -2.34 -2.49 -4.14
CA GLU A 64 -1.45 -1.55 -3.46
C GLU A 64 -1.65 -1.56 -1.93
N MET A 65 -0.68 -1.02 -1.19
CA MET A 65 -0.78 -0.77 0.24
C MET A 65 -1.92 0.19 0.57
N GLU A 66 -2.68 -0.13 1.62
CA GLU A 66 -3.80 0.70 2.09
C GLU A 66 -3.42 2.16 2.30
N SER A 67 -2.32 2.42 3.02
CA SER A 67 -1.94 3.80 3.34
C SER A 67 -1.65 4.62 2.10
N ARG A 68 -1.05 4.00 1.06
CA ARG A 68 -0.77 4.66 -0.22
C ARG A 68 -2.05 4.90 -1.00
N VAL A 69 -2.99 3.97 -0.97
CA VAL A 69 -4.32 4.14 -1.57
C VAL A 69 -5.06 5.29 -0.89
N VAL A 70 -5.20 5.26 0.43
CA VAL A 70 -5.96 6.27 1.18
C VAL A 70 -5.33 7.65 1.06
N TYR A 71 -4.00 7.75 1.20
CA TYR A 71 -3.27 9.01 1.03
C TYR A 71 -3.51 9.63 -0.35
N ASN A 72 -3.44 8.83 -1.43
CA ASN A 72 -3.60 9.37 -2.78
C ASN A 72 -5.07 9.69 -3.12
N ILE A 73 -6.04 8.96 -2.58
CA ILE A 73 -7.47 9.34 -2.69
C ILE A 73 -7.68 10.73 -2.07
N LYS A 74 -7.17 10.96 -0.84
CA LYS A 74 -7.25 12.27 -0.18
C LYS A 74 -6.53 13.37 -0.95
N ARG A 75 -5.29 13.11 -1.39
CA ARG A 75 -4.46 14.07 -2.12
C ARG A 75 -5.07 14.49 -3.46
N LEU A 76 -5.79 13.59 -4.13
CA LEU A 76 -6.46 13.84 -5.40
C LEU A 76 -7.91 14.34 -5.23
N GLU A 77 -8.35 14.57 -3.98
CA GLU A 77 -9.71 15.03 -3.65
C GLU A 77 -10.81 14.11 -4.20
N LEU A 78 -10.51 12.80 -4.29
CA LEU A 78 -11.45 11.81 -4.78
C LEU A 78 -12.41 11.38 -3.66
N PRO A 79 -13.69 11.07 -3.96
CA PRO A 79 -14.64 10.68 -2.92
C PRO A 79 -14.33 9.27 -2.43
N MET A 80 -13.89 9.13 -1.18
CA MET A 80 -13.55 7.81 -0.59
C MET A 80 -14.69 6.78 -0.71
N ARG A 81 -15.94 7.25 -0.67
CA ARG A 81 -17.14 6.40 -0.83
C ARG A 81 -17.25 5.70 -2.19
N ASP A 82 -16.52 6.17 -3.20
CA ASP A 82 -16.53 5.61 -4.55
C ASP A 82 -15.58 4.40 -4.69
N PHE A 83 -14.84 4.07 -3.63
CA PHE A 83 -13.83 3.02 -3.59
C PHE A 83 -14.11 2.03 -2.48
N GLN A 84 -13.84 0.76 -2.74
CA GLN A 84 -13.81 -0.28 -1.72
C GLN A 84 -12.38 -0.77 -1.54
N ILE A 85 -11.87 -0.70 -0.31
CA ILE A 85 -10.58 -1.27 0.04
C ILE A 85 -10.84 -2.62 0.71
N GLN A 86 -10.24 -3.67 0.17
CA GLN A 86 -10.34 -5.03 0.67
C GLN A 86 -8.94 -5.59 0.92
N SER A 87 -8.81 -6.42 1.96
CA SER A 87 -7.54 -7.10 2.22
C SER A 87 -7.24 -8.08 1.09
N PHE A 88 -5.98 -8.10 0.67
CA PHE A 88 -5.44 -9.03 -0.31
C PHE A 88 -4.30 -9.88 0.28
N SER A 89 -4.27 -9.95 1.61
CA SER A 89 -3.25 -10.62 2.43
C SER A 89 -3.14 -12.12 2.20
N SER A 90 -4.21 -12.77 1.72
CA SER A 90 -4.22 -14.19 1.37
C SER A 90 -3.39 -14.49 0.11
N VAL A 91 -3.13 -13.48 -0.73
CA VAL A 91 -2.36 -13.62 -1.97
C VAL A 91 -0.99 -12.96 -1.83
N ILE A 92 -0.95 -11.72 -1.34
CA ILE A 92 0.29 -10.97 -1.09
C ILE A 92 0.35 -10.78 0.41
N PRO A 93 1.30 -11.35 1.14
CA PRO A 93 1.34 -11.14 2.58
C PRO A 93 1.53 -9.68 2.95
N ASP A 94 0.91 -9.28 4.06
CA ASP A 94 1.17 -7.99 4.67
C ASP A 94 2.64 -7.89 5.10
N TYR A 95 3.31 -6.79 4.72
CA TYR A 95 4.67 -6.52 5.16
C TYR A 95 4.75 -5.26 6.00
N SER A 96 5.58 -5.33 7.05
CA SER A 96 5.84 -4.21 7.93
C SER A 96 6.91 -3.29 7.33
N ILE A 97 6.74 -1.99 7.58
CA ILE A 97 7.75 -0.98 7.25
C ILE A 97 8.73 -0.87 8.43
N TYR A 98 10.02 -0.98 8.12
CA TYR A 98 11.10 -0.89 9.11
C TYR A 98 12.03 0.27 8.80
N LEU A 99 12.55 0.89 9.85
CA LEU A 99 13.68 1.80 9.74
C LEU A 99 14.97 0.98 9.77
N SER A 100 15.70 1.00 8.67
CA SER A 100 17.00 0.33 8.56
C SER A 100 18.13 1.32 8.83
N PHE A 101 19.16 0.86 9.55
CA PHE A 101 20.38 1.62 9.81
C PHE A 101 21.56 1.05 9.03
N SER A 102 22.52 1.91 8.69
CA SER A 102 23.80 1.45 8.17
C SER A 102 24.47 0.54 9.22
N PRO A 103 25.09 -0.58 8.82
CA PRO A 103 25.90 -1.41 9.72
C PRO A 103 27.03 -0.63 10.40
N GLU A 104 27.52 0.45 9.78
CA GLU A 104 28.61 1.29 10.27
C GLU A 104 28.11 2.51 11.07
N MET A 105 26.80 2.61 11.32
CA MET A 105 26.23 3.73 12.08
C MET A 105 26.80 3.74 13.50
N ASN A 106 27.13 4.94 14.00
CA ASN A 106 27.57 5.11 15.38
C ASN A 106 26.53 4.52 16.36
N PRO A 107 26.91 3.55 17.23
CA PRO A 107 25.97 2.87 18.12
C PRO A 107 25.21 3.80 19.08
N LYS A 108 25.81 4.93 19.47
CA LYS A 108 25.14 5.93 20.32
C LYS A 108 24.00 6.62 19.59
N VAL A 109 24.19 6.92 18.30
CA VAL A 109 23.16 7.52 17.45
C VAL A 109 22.03 6.53 17.21
N GLN A 110 22.35 5.28 16.89
CA GLN A 110 21.36 4.22 16.71
C GLN A 110 20.51 4.04 17.99
N SER A 111 21.16 3.99 19.16
CA SER A 111 20.50 3.87 20.45
C SER A 111 19.59 5.06 20.75
N PHE A 112 20.05 6.27 20.44
CA PHE A 112 19.26 7.49 20.56
C PHE A 112 18.00 7.44 19.68
N ILE A 113 18.12 7.09 18.40
CA ILE A 113 16.99 7.00 17.48
C ILE A 113 15.98 5.97 17.98
N ASN A 114 16.43 4.76 18.33
CA ASN A 114 15.57 3.69 18.83
C ASN A 114 14.82 4.10 20.10
N LYS A 115 15.49 4.75 21.05
CA LYS A 115 14.87 5.27 22.27
C LYS A 115 13.77 6.28 21.94
N ARG A 116 14.05 7.24 21.06
CA ARG A 116 13.05 8.24 20.65
C ARG A 116 11.86 7.62 19.92
N LEU A 117 12.08 6.66 19.03
CA LEU A 117 10.99 5.94 18.37
C LEU A 117 10.10 5.17 19.37
N ALA A 118 10.69 4.55 20.39
CA ALA A 118 9.93 3.89 21.45
C ALA A 118 9.05 4.88 22.24
N GLU A 119 9.61 6.05 22.59
CA GLU A 119 8.88 7.12 23.29
C GLU A 119 7.76 7.72 22.42
N LEU A 120 8.00 7.95 21.12
CA LEU A 120 6.98 8.42 20.18
C LEU A 120 5.85 7.40 20.01
N LYS A 121 6.17 6.11 20.05
CA LYS A 121 5.19 5.04 19.96
C LYS A 121 4.35 4.94 21.23
N SER A 122 4.98 4.92 22.41
CA SER A 122 4.26 4.78 23.68
C SER A 122 3.38 5.99 24.00
N SER A 123 3.74 7.17 23.50
CA SER A 123 2.93 8.39 23.62
C SER A 123 1.81 8.52 22.58
N GLY A 124 1.70 7.60 21.62
CA GLY A 124 0.72 7.68 20.52
C GLY A 124 1.03 8.76 19.47
N GLN A 125 2.20 9.41 19.54
CA GLN A 125 2.58 10.46 18.58
C GLN A 125 2.76 9.88 17.18
N ILE A 126 3.28 8.65 17.05
CA ILE A 126 3.36 7.97 15.74
C ILE A 126 1.96 7.81 15.13
N ASP A 127 0.98 7.36 15.91
CA ASP A 127 -0.39 7.17 15.41
C ASP A 127 -1.03 8.49 14.99
N ASN A 128 -0.76 9.58 15.73
CA ASN A 128 -1.22 10.91 15.38
C ASN A 128 -0.57 11.44 14.09
N ILE A 129 0.73 11.17 13.88
CA ILE A 129 1.41 11.50 12.64
C ILE A 129 0.74 10.74 11.48
N ILE A 130 0.51 9.43 11.63
CA ILE A 130 -0.11 8.60 10.59
C ILE A 130 -1.50 9.13 10.23
N LYS A 131 -2.38 9.36 11.23
CA LYS A 131 -3.74 9.89 11.05
C LYS A 131 -3.81 11.24 10.33
N LYS A 132 -2.72 12.00 10.30
CA LYS A 132 -2.66 13.25 9.54
C LYS A 132 -2.63 13.01 8.03
N TYR A 133 -2.08 11.88 7.59
CA TYR A 133 -1.87 11.56 6.18
C TYR A 133 -2.90 10.58 5.61
N ILE A 134 -3.43 9.66 6.44
CA ILE A 134 -4.45 8.68 6.07
C ILE A 134 -5.82 9.02 6.62
#